data_AF-A0A841CNX7-F1
#
_entry.id   AF-A0A841CNX7-F1
#
_cell.length_a   1.000
_cell.length_b   1.000
_cell.length_c   1.000
_cell.angle_alpha   90.00
_cell.angle_beta   90.00
_cell.angle_gamma   90.00
#
_symmetry.space_group_name_H-M   'P 1'
#
loop_
_entity.id
_entity.type
_entity.pdbx_description
1 polymer ?
#
loop_
_entity_poly.entity_id
_entity_poly.type
_entity_poly.pdbx_seq_one_letter_code
_entity_poly.pdbx_strand_id
1 'polypeptide(L)'
;MPNVSNERGLVSRVRASVLDFWSNHPAADLATAAMVVGGHVLLVYHFKHGNILSWADQQQRLAIYAAGAGIMSLIAGFAGNGVTQYGGASSRLIAQIRKRYGATLRKNWVSIISWLLACAILCIVAMAVDSKDGPRASEWIFEVALCVAVVKFARLVFLFALILKSLDADLVRGDVLRKTNPAWIPGASRDEYRSKPEV
;
A
#
# COMPACT_ATOMS: atom_id res chain seq x y z
N MET A 1 36.92 -2.26 -17.71
CA MET A 1 36.18 -2.22 -16.42
C MET A 1 34.89 -1.44 -16.64
N PRO A 2 33.70 -2.07 -16.61
CA PRO A 2 32.42 -1.38 -16.81
C PRO A 2 32.11 -0.40 -15.68
N ASN A 3 31.50 0.72 -16.04
CA ASN A 3 31.37 1.94 -15.26
C ASN A 3 30.23 1.83 -14.21
N VAL A 4 30.58 1.49 -12.97
CA VAL A 4 29.67 1.29 -11.81
C VAL A 4 28.82 2.53 -11.47
N SER A 5 29.17 3.72 -11.95
CA SER A 5 28.38 4.94 -11.75
C SER A 5 27.11 5.01 -12.61
N ASN A 6 27.13 4.39 -13.79
CA ASN A 6 26.02 4.45 -14.75
C ASN A 6 24.87 3.49 -14.36
N GLU A 7 25.20 2.32 -13.81
CA GLU A 7 24.22 1.32 -13.36
C GLU A 7 23.39 1.81 -12.16
N ARG A 8 24.01 2.53 -11.21
CA ARG A 8 23.29 3.13 -10.07
C ARG A 8 22.32 4.23 -10.51
N GLY A 9 22.70 4.99 -11.53
CA GLY A 9 21.84 6.00 -12.16
C GLY A 9 20.63 5.39 -12.87
N LEU A 10 20.82 4.26 -13.56
CA LEU A 10 19.74 3.57 -14.27
C LEU A 10 18.73 2.95 -13.29
N VAL A 11 19.22 2.22 -12.28
CA VAL A 11 18.36 1.54 -11.28
C VAL A 11 17.53 2.55 -10.48
N SER A 12 18.11 3.70 -10.13
CA SER A 12 17.38 4.75 -9.40
C SER A 12 16.27 5.41 -10.24
N ARG A 13 16.51 5.65 -11.53
CA ARG A 13 15.49 6.21 -12.45
C ARG A 13 14.36 5.22 -12.73
N VAL A 14 14.68 3.95 -12.98
CA VAL A 14 13.68 2.90 -13.20
C VAL A 14 12.84 2.73 -11.94
N ARG A 15 13.47 2.67 -10.76
CA ARG A 15 12.75 2.62 -9.48
C ARG A 15 11.83 3.82 -9.30
N ALA A 16 12.31 5.04 -9.53
CA ALA A 16 11.48 6.25 -9.41
C ALA A 16 10.27 6.21 -10.37
N SER A 17 10.49 5.80 -11.63
CA SER A 17 9.41 5.69 -12.63
C SER A 17 8.38 4.64 -12.27
N VAL A 18 8.81 3.47 -11.77
CA VAL A 18 7.91 2.40 -11.33
C VAL A 18 7.11 2.85 -10.10
N LEU A 19 7.73 3.53 -9.15
CA LEU A 19 7.05 4.04 -7.96
C LEU A 19 6.03 5.13 -8.30
N ASP A 20 6.36 6.05 -9.21
CA ASP A 20 5.44 7.08 -9.67
C ASP A 20 4.26 6.47 -10.45
N PHE A 21 4.53 5.50 -11.32
CA PHE A 21 3.47 4.80 -12.05
C PHE A 21 2.54 4.04 -11.11
N TRP A 22 3.12 3.28 -10.17
CA TRP A 22 2.37 2.45 -9.23
C TRP A 22 1.63 3.28 -8.18
N SER A 23 2.08 4.50 -7.86
CA SER A 23 1.34 5.44 -7.02
C SER A 23 0.14 6.06 -7.76
N ASN A 24 0.32 6.39 -9.04
CA ASN A 24 -0.67 7.12 -9.84
C ASN A 24 -1.79 6.24 -10.41
N HIS A 25 -1.60 4.91 -10.50
CA HIS A 25 -2.59 4.00 -11.07
C HIS A 25 -3.09 2.98 -10.05
N PRO A 26 -4.13 3.32 -9.26
CA PRO A 26 -4.75 2.41 -8.31
C PRO A 26 -5.19 1.07 -8.94
N ALA A 27 -5.66 1.15 -10.20
CA ALA A 27 -6.10 -0.01 -10.97
C ALA A 27 -4.97 -0.95 -11.39
N ALA A 28 -3.70 -0.51 -11.38
CA ALA A 28 -2.56 -1.38 -11.67
C ALA A 28 -2.46 -2.55 -10.68
N ASP A 29 -2.93 -2.39 -9.43
CA ASP A 29 -3.05 -3.52 -8.49
C ASP A 29 -3.98 -4.59 -9.01
N LEU A 30 -5.08 -4.21 -9.66
CA LEU A 30 -6.05 -5.17 -10.16
C LEU A 30 -5.48 -5.90 -11.37
N ALA A 31 -4.70 -5.22 -12.22
CA ALA A 31 -3.95 -5.88 -13.28
C ALA A 31 -2.90 -6.85 -12.72
N THR A 32 -2.13 -6.45 -11.69
CA THR A 32 -1.17 -7.33 -11.01
C THR A 32 -1.87 -8.52 -10.37
N ALA A 33 -2.96 -8.29 -9.64
CA ALA A 33 -3.75 -9.35 -9.04
C ALA A 33 -4.35 -10.27 -10.11
N ALA A 34 -4.87 -9.72 -11.20
CA ALA A 34 -5.39 -10.50 -12.32
C ALA A 34 -4.30 -11.32 -13.02
N MET A 35 -3.08 -10.81 -13.15
CA MET A 35 -1.95 -11.57 -13.68
C MET A 35 -1.53 -12.71 -12.75
N VAL A 36 -1.45 -12.45 -11.44
CA VAL A 36 -1.09 -13.48 -10.45
C VAL A 36 -2.16 -14.55 -10.37
N VAL A 37 -3.43 -14.15 -10.24
CA VAL A 37 -4.57 -15.06 -10.22
C VAL A 37 -4.70 -15.80 -11.53
N GLY A 38 -4.61 -15.11 -12.67
CA GLY A 38 -4.70 -15.73 -14.00
C GLY A 38 -3.57 -16.72 -14.25
N GLY A 39 -2.35 -16.38 -13.85
CA GLY A 39 -1.20 -17.28 -13.89
C GLY A 39 -1.38 -18.50 -12.98
N HIS A 40 -1.91 -18.30 -11.78
CA HIS A 40 -2.22 -19.39 -10.85
C HIS A 40 -3.33 -20.31 -11.38
N VAL A 41 -4.42 -19.75 -11.90
CA VAL A 41 -5.52 -20.49 -12.55
C VAL A 41 -4.99 -21.30 -13.74
N LEU A 42 -4.16 -20.69 -14.60
CA LEU A 42 -3.54 -21.38 -15.73
C LEU A 42 -2.63 -22.53 -15.26
N LEU A 43 -1.83 -22.32 -14.21
CA LEU A 43 -1.00 -23.37 -13.62
C LEU A 43 -1.86 -24.52 -13.07
N VAL A 44 -2.87 -24.23 -12.26
CA VAL A 44 -3.74 -25.28 -11.70
C VAL A 44 -4.53 -26.00 -12.78
N TYR A 45 -4.99 -25.29 -13.81
CA TYR A 45 -5.66 -25.88 -14.96
C TYR A 45 -4.75 -26.84 -15.73
N HIS A 46 -3.48 -26.46 -15.95
CA HIS A 46 -2.53 -27.26 -16.73
C HIS A 46 -1.95 -28.44 -15.94
N PHE A 47 -1.62 -28.23 -14.67
CA PHE A 47 -0.96 -29.24 -13.83
C PHE A 47 -1.95 -30.11 -13.04
N LYS A 48 -3.24 -29.75 -13.02
CA LYS A 48 -4.32 -30.39 -12.23
C LYS A 48 -4.02 -30.56 -10.73
N HIS A 49 -2.96 -29.91 -10.26
CA HIS A 49 -2.47 -29.86 -8.89
C HIS A 49 -2.32 -28.38 -8.52
N GLY A 50 -2.65 -28.03 -7.27
CA GLY A 50 -2.45 -26.68 -6.75
C GLY A 50 -3.69 -26.02 -6.15
N ASN A 51 -4.78 -26.76 -5.96
CA ASN A 51 -5.86 -26.28 -5.10
C ASN A 51 -5.35 -26.30 -3.65
N ILE A 52 -5.17 -25.11 -3.05
CA ILE A 52 -4.44 -24.95 -1.78
C ILE A 52 -5.20 -25.59 -0.63
N LEU A 53 -6.53 -25.69 -0.74
CA LEU A 53 -7.40 -26.23 0.31
C LEU A 53 -7.87 -27.67 0.05
N SER A 54 -7.39 -28.35 -0.98
CA SER A 54 -7.87 -29.72 -1.31
C SER A 54 -7.58 -30.76 -0.22
N TRP A 55 -6.67 -30.46 0.71
CA TRP A 55 -6.34 -31.32 1.84
C TRP A 55 -7.26 -31.09 3.06
N ALA A 56 -7.97 -29.97 3.12
CA ALA A 56 -8.75 -29.56 4.28
C ALA A 56 -10.18 -30.12 4.21
N ASP A 57 -10.67 -30.62 5.34
CA ASP A 57 -12.08 -31.02 5.45
C ASP A 57 -13.01 -29.79 5.43
N GLN A 58 -14.32 -30.01 5.28
CA GLN A 58 -15.29 -28.91 5.18
C GLN A 58 -15.25 -27.97 6.40
N GLN A 59 -15.11 -28.53 7.60
CA GLN A 59 -15.11 -27.74 8.82
C GLN A 59 -13.84 -26.87 8.95
N GLN A 60 -12.69 -27.42 8.55
CA GLN A 60 -11.42 -26.71 8.44
C GLN A 60 -11.48 -25.60 7.38
N ARG A 61 -12.07 -25.86 6.21
CA ARG A 61 -12.25 -24.83 5.17
C ARG A 61 -13.09 -23.67 5.66
N LEU A 62 -14.23 -23.95 6.31
CA LEU A 62 -15.08 -22.90 6.90
C LEU A 62 -14.32 -22.06 7.94
N ALA A 63 -13.49 -22.71 8.77
CA ALA A 63 -12.65 -22.00 9.74
C ALA A 63 -11.60 -21.13 9.04
N ILE A 64 -10.97 -21.60 7.96
CA ILE A 64 -9.99 -20.85 7.17
C ILE A 64 -10.66 -19.64 6.51
N TYR A 65 -11.84 -19.80 5.92
CA TYR A 65 -12.57 -18.70 5.30
C TYR A 65 -12.96 -17.63 6.33
N ALA A 66 -13.45 -18.05 7.50
CA ALA A 66 -13.76 -17.13 8.60
C ALA A 66 -12.51 -16.38 9.09
N ALA A 67 -11.38 -17.08 9.25
CA ALA A 67 -10.11 -16.46 9.63
C ALA A 67 -9.63 -15.45 8.57
N GLY A 68 -9.75 -15.79 7.28
CA GLY A 68 -9.43 -14.89 6.17
C GLY A 68 -10.26 -13.62 6.19
N ALA A 69 -11.58 -13.73 6.38
CA ALA A 69 -12.47 -12.58 6.53
C ALA A 69 -12.05 -11.69 7.72
N GLY A 70 -11.65 -12.30 8.84
CA GLY A 70 -11.12 -11.62 10.02
C GLY A 70 -9.84 -10.84 9.71
N ILE A 71 -8.85 -11.48 9.08
CA ILE A 71 -7.59 -10.82 8.68
C ILE A 71 -7.85 -9.63 7.74
N MET A 72 -8.71 -9.81 6.73
CA MET A 72 -9.03 -8.73 5.78
C MET A 72 -9.70 -7.54 6.48
N SER A 73 -10.58 -7.80 7.43
CA SER A 73 -11.24 -6.77 8.25
C SER A 73 -10.24 -6.04 9.15
N LEU A 74 -9.30 -6.77 9.78
CA LEU A 74 -8.24 -6.18 10.59
C LEU A 74 -7.33 -5.27 9.75
N ILE A 75 -6.94 -5.71 8.55
CA ILE A 75 -6.13 -4.89 7.64
C ILE A 75 -6.89 -3.62 7.24
N ALA A 76 -8.19 -3.72 6.94
CA ALA A 76 -9.00 -2.56 6.61
C ALA A 76 -9.09 -1.57 7.80
N GLY A 77 -9.22 -2.06 9.02
CA GLY A 77 -9.19 -1.24 10.24
C GLY A 77 -7.83 -0.55 10.45
N PHE A 78 -6.73 -1.29 10.25
CA PHE A 78 -5.39 -0.73 10.30
C PHE A 78 -5.18 0.36 9.24
N ALA A 79 -5.71 0.15 8.03
CA ALA A 79 -5.70 1.16 6.99
C ALA A 79 -6.42 2.44 7.43
N GLY A 80 -7.58 2.31 8.08
CA GLY A 80 -8.30 3.45 8.68
C GLY A 80 -7.44 4.26 9.65
N ASN A 81 -6.68 3.60 10.54
CA ASN A 81 -5.77 4.27 11.46
C ASN A 81 -4.69 5.10 10.72
N GLY A 82 -4.16 4.56 9.62
CA GLY A 82 -3.20 5.28 8.77
C GLY A 82 -3.76 6.57 8.18
N VAL A 83 -5.01 6.54 7.71
CA VAL A 83 -5.71 7.73 7.21
C VAL A 83 -5.84 8.78 8.32
N THR A 84 -6.20 8.36 9.54
CA THR A 84 -6.32 9.26 10.69
C THR A 84 -4.99 9.91 11.05
N GLN A 85 -3.91 9.13 11.14
CA GLN A 85 -2.57 9.67 11.42
C GLN A 85 -2.11 10.63 10.32
N TYR A 86 -2.32 10.28 9.05
CA TYR A 86 -2.03 11.17 7.93
C TYR A 86 -2.86 12.47 7.98
N GLY A 87 -4.12 12.38 8.42
CA GLY A 87 -5.01 13.54 8.59
C GLY A 87 -4.55 14.48 9.70
N GLY A 88 -4.12 13.91 10.84
CA GLY A 88 -3.68 14.66 12.01
C GLY A 88 -2.31 15.33 11.87
N ALA A 89 -1.48 14.87 10.93
CA ALA A 89 -0.16 15.46 10.71
C ALA A 89 -0.26 16.87 10.07
N SER A 90 0.39 17.86 10.69
CA SER A 90 0.19 19.29 10.43
C SER A 90 1.42 20.03 9.86
N SER A 91 2.43 19.30 9.41
CA SER A 91 3.67 19.93 8.97
C SER A 91 3.58 20.59 7.59
N ARG A 92 4.47 21.57 7.31
CA ARG A 92 4.48 22.32 6.03
C ARG A 92 4.71 21.40 4.83
N LEU A 93 5.57 20.38 4.99
CA LEU A 93 5.88 19.42 3.94
C LEU A 93 4.65 18.53 3.64
N ILE A 94 3.97 18.04 4.68
CA ILE A 94 2.73 17.27 4.54
C ILE A 94 1.62 18.11 3.92
N ALA A 95 1.53 19.40 4.26
CA ALA A 95 0.57 20.31 3.64
C ALA A 95 0.82 20.47 2.13
N GLN A 96 2.09 20.54 1.70
CA GLN A 96 2.46 20.55 0.28
C GLN A 96 2.15 19.23 -0.42
N ILE A 97 2.46 18.09 0.22
CA ILE A 97 2.10 16.76 -0.28
C ILE A 97 0.58 16.64 -0.42
N ARG A 98 -0.19 17.09 0.57
CA ARG A 98 -1.65 17.03 0.55
C ARG A 98 -2.24 17.89 -0.57
N LYS A 99 -1.67 19.06 -0.84
CA LYS A 99 -2.06 19.91 -1.97
C LYS A 99 -1.78 19.25 -3.32
N ARG A 100 -0.63 18.60 -3.48
CA ARG A 100 -0.20 18.04 -4.78
C ARG A 100 -0.74 16.64 -5.06
N TYR A 101 -0.80 15.78 -4.04
CA TYR A 101 -1.10 14.35 -4.17
C TYR A 101 -2.30 13.88 -3.35
N GLY A 102 -2.97 14.77 -2.59
CA GLY A 102 -4.05 14.38 -1.67
C GLY A 102 -5.25 13.69 -2.35
N ALA A 103 -5.57 14.05 -3.59
CA ALA A 103 -6.62 13.37 -4.37
C ALA A 103 -6.22 11.93 -4.73
N THR A 104 -4.99 11.73 -5.22
CA THR A 104 -4.45 10.40 -5.57
C THR A 104 -4.32 9.52 -4.34
N LEU A 105 -3.82 10.07 -3.22
CA LEU A 105 -3.68 9.33 -1.98
C LEU A 105 -5.05 8.86 -1.47
N ARG A 106 -6.06 9.75 -1.46
CA ARG A 106 -7.43 9.39 -1.06
C ARG A 106 -8.03 8.30 -1.94
N LYS A 107 -7.86 8.37 -3.26
CA LYS A 107 -8.32 7.32 -4.19
C LYS A 107 -7.67 5.97 -3.87
N ASN A 108 -6.37 5.94 -3.60
CA ASN A 108 -5.67 4.72 -3.21
C ASN A 108 -6.20 4.16 -1.88
N TRP A 109 -6.38 4.99 -0.86
CA TRP A 109 -6.93 4.57 0.44
C TRP A 109 -8.34 4.00 0.31
N VAL A 110 -9.24 4.72 -0.36
CA VAL A 110 -10.62 4.24 -0.59
C VAL A 110 -10.61 2.94 -1.37
N SER A 111 -9.76 2.82 -2.41
CA SER A 111 -9.60 1.57 -3.16
C SER A 111 -9.15 0.42 -2.27
N ILE A 112 -8.15 0.61 -1.42
CA ILE A 112 -7.66 -0.46 -0.53
C ILE A 112 -8.77 -0.91 0.41
N ILE A 113 -9.45 0.03 1.08
CA ILE A 113 -10.52 -0.29 2.04
C ILE A 113 -11.69 -0.98 1.34
N SER A 114 -12.15 -0.47 0.20
CA SER A 114 -13.29 -1.05 -0.53
C SER A 114 -12.99 -2.46 -1.04
N TRP A 115 -11.78 -2.70 -1.54
CA TRP A 115 -11.38 -4.02 -2.02
C TRP A 115 -11.16 -5.01 -0.87
N LEU A 116 -10.59 -4.60 0.25
CA LEU A 116 -10.46 -5.48 1.42
C LEU A 116 -11.84 -5.86 1.99
N LEU A 117 -12.78 -4.91 2.02
CA LEU A 117 -14.17 -5.20 2.39
C LEU A 117 -14.81 -6.19 1.41
N ALA A 118 -14.63 -5.98 0.09
CA ALA A 118 -15.11 -6.91 -0.92
C ALA A 118 -14.51 -8.31 -0.76
N CYS A 119 -13.21 -8.43 -0.44
CA CYS A 119 -12.56 -9.71 -0.19
C CYS A 119 -13.10 -10.39 1.07
N ALA A 120 -13.39 -9.64 2.14
CA ALA A 120 -14.02 -10.19 3.34
C ALA A 120 -15.43 -10.72 3.04
N ILE A 121 -16.21 -9.99 2.24
CA ILE A 121 -17.52 -10.46 1.75
C ILE A 121 -17.35 -11.73 0.91
N LEU A 122 -16.36 -11.79 0.00
CA LEU A 122 -16.08 -12.99 -0.79
C LEU A 122 -15.72 -14.19 0.08
N CYS A 123 -15.02 -14.01 1.20
CA CYS A 123 -14.77 -15.09 2.15
C CYS A 123 -16.08 -15.61 2.79
N ILE A 124 -17.00 -14.71 3.14
CA ILE A 124 -18.33 -15.09 3.66
C ILE A 124 -19.15 -15.81 2.59
N VAL A 125 -19.09 -15.34 1.34
CA VAL A 125 -19.73 -16.02 0.19
C VAL A 125 -19.11 -17.41 -0.03
N ALA A 126 -17.78 -17.54 0.07
CA ALA A 126 -17.11 -18.83 0.00
C ALA A 126 -17.61 -19.79 1.09
N MET A 127 -17.82 -19.30 2.32
CA MET A 127 -18.45 -20.09 3.39
C MET A 127 -19.88 -20.52 3.06
N ALA A 128 -20.69 -19.62 2.50
CA ALA A 128 -22.09 -19.91 2.17
C ALA A 128 -22.22 -20.91 1.00
N VAL A 129 -21.28 -20.88 0.05
CA VAL A 129 -21.25 -21.77 -1.12
C VAL A 129 -20.57 -23.11 -0.82
N ASP A 130 -19.81 -23.22 0.28
CA ASP A 130 -19.09 -24.45 0.63
C ASP A 130 -20.04 -25.60 0.97
N SER A 131 -20.22 -26.49 0.00
CA SER A 131 -21.07 -27.67 0.10
C SER A 131 -20.23 -28.95 0.13
N LYS A 132 -20.80 -30.04 0.70
CA LYS A 132 -20.13 -31.34 0.77
C LYS A 132 -19.87 -31.96 -0.61
N ASP A 133 -20.71 -31.66 -1.59
CA ASP A 133 -20.72 -32.33 -2.89
C ASP A 133 -19.84 -31.64 -3.96
N GLY A 134 -19.24 -30.49 -3.65
CA GLY A 134 -18.40 -29.78 -4.62
C GLY A 134 -17.70 -28.52 -4.10
N PRO A 135 -16.62 -28.64 -3.31
CA PRO A 135 -15.94 -27.50 -2.68
C PRO A 135 -15.10 -26.66 -3.66
N ARG A 136 -14.94 -27.10 -4.92
CA ARG A 136 -14.07 -26.42 -5.87
C ARG A 136 -14.42 -24.94 -6.06
N ALA A 137 -15.71 -24.60 -6.10
CA ALA A 137 -16.12 -23.21 -6.32
C ALA A 137 -15.80 -22.30 -5.12
N SER A 138 -16.05 -22.75 -3.88
CA SER A 138 -15.75 -21.98 -2.67
C SER A 138 -14.25 -21.77 -2.48
N GLU A 139 -13.44 -22.80 -2.76
CA GLU A 139 -11.98 -22.74 -2.69
C GLU A 139 -11.42 -21.67 -3.64
N TRP A 140 -11.88 -21.66 -4.90
CA TRP A 140 -11.45 -20.66 -5.88
C TRP A 140 -11.86 -19.23 -5.50
N ILE A 141 -13.09 -19.04 -4.99
CA ILE A 141 -13.54 -17.72 -4.53
C ILE A 141 -12.62 -17.20 -3.43
N PHE A 142 -12.27 -18.06 -2.47
CA PHE A 142 -11.38 -17.71 -1.38
C PHE A 142 -9.96 -17.41 -1.86
N GLU A 143 -9.37 -18.23 -2.74
CA GLU A 143 -8.02 -18.02 -3.27
C GLU A 143 -7.90 -16.69 -4.03
N VAL A 144 -8.89 -16.35 -4.85
CA VAL A 144 -8.95 -15.07 -5.55
C VAL A 144 -9.03 -13.91 -4.56
N ALA A 145 -9.91 -14.00 -3.56
CA ALA A 145 -10.05 -12.98 -2.52
C ALA A 145 -8.75 -12.79 -1.74
N LEU A 146 -8.06 -13.88 -1.39
CA LEU A 146 -6.79 -13.86 -0.68
C LEU A 146 -5.69 -13.20 -1.53
N CYS A 147 -5.57 -13.56 -2.81
CA CYS A 147 -4.59 -12.96 -3.71
C CYS A 147 -4.79 -11.44 -3.86
N VAL A 148 -6.04 -11.00 -4.06
CA VAL A 148 -6.37 -9.57 -4.13
C VAL A 148 -6.02 -8.87 -2.82
N ALA A 149 -6.36 -9.47 -1.67
CA ALA A 149 -6.05 -8.92 -0.36
C ALA A 149 -4.53 -8.77 -0.13
N VAL A 150 -3.72 -9.76 -0.52
CA VAL A 150 -2.25 -9.70 -0.42
C VAL A 150 -1.68 -8.56 -1.26
N VAL A 151 -2.11 -8.41 -2.51
CA VAL A 151 -1.64 -7.30 -3.38
C VAL A 151 -2.03 -5.95 -2.79
N LYS A 152 -3.27 -5.81 -2.30
CA LYS A 152 -3.75 -4.57 -1.67
C LYS A 152 -3.01 -4.26 -0.37
N PHE A 153 -2.70 -5.28 0.42
CA PHE A 153 -1.91 -5.12 1.63
C PHE A 153 -0.47 -4.69 1.34
N ALA A 154 0.18 -5.27 0.32
CA ALA A 154 1.51 -4.85 -0.11
C ALA A 154 1.52 -3.36 -0.52
N ARG A 155 0.51 -2.91 -1.26
CA ARG A 155 0.37 -1.47 -1.59
C ARG A 155 0.15 -0.63 -0.33
N LEU A 156 -0.67 -1.08 0.61
CA LEU A 156 -0.88 -0.38 1.88
C LEU A 156 0.43 -0.17 2.64
N VAL A 157 1.24 -1.22 2.81
CA VAL A 157 2.55 -1.16 3.45
C VAL A 157 3.47 -0.19 2.72
N PHE A 158 3.48 -0.23 1.39
CA PHE A 158 4.27 0.69 0.58
C PHE A 158 3.87 2.16 0.79
N LEU A 159 2.57 2.47 0.79
CA LEU A 159 2.07 3.83 1.06
C LEU A 159 2.43 4.32 2.46
N PHE A 160 2.33 3.44 3.47
CA PHE A 160 2.77 3.75 4.82
C PHE A 160 4.26 4.06 4.90
N ALA A 161 5.11 3.24 4.25
CA ALA A 161 6.54 3.48 4.22
C ALA A 161 6.90 4.82 3.57
N LEU A 162 6.18 5.22 2.51
CA LEU A 162 6.34 6.54 1.90
C LEU A 162 5.96 7.68 2.85
N ILE A 163 4.84 7.54 3.58
CA ILE A 163 4.41 8.54 4.56
C ILE A 163 5.46 8.66 5.67
N LEU A 164 5.90 7.54 6.26
CA LEU A 164 6.91 7.55 7.33
C LEU A 164 8.22 8.19 6.86
N LYS A 165 8.72 7.83 5.68
CA LYS A 165 9.92 8.44 5.11
C LYS A 165 9.77 9.95 4.90
N SER A 166 8.56 10.42 4.55
CA SER A 166 8.29 11.87 4.42
C SER A 166 8.25 12.59 5.77
N LEU A 167 7.76 11.92 6.82
CA LEU A 167 7.76 12.42 8.18
C LEU A 167 9.19 12.52 8.73
N ASP A 168 10.00 11.49 8.56
CA ASP A 168 11.40 11.47 9.01
C ASP A 168 12.23 12.57 8.34
N ALA A 169 12.04 12.77 7.03
CA ALA A 169 12.71 13.84 6.30
C ALA A 169 12.34 15.25 6.81
N ASP A 170 11.09 15.41 7.27
CA ASP A 170 10.60 16.67 7.82
C ASP A 170 11.15 16.93 9.23
N LEU A 171 11.29 15.89 10.06
CA LEU A 171 11.94 15.97 11.37
C LEU A 171 13.40 16.41 11.24
N VAL A 172 14.17 15.77 10.34
CA VAL A 172 15.58 16.13 10.09
C VAL A 172 15.69 17.57 9.60
N ARG A 173 14.80 18.01 8.70
CA ARG A 173 14.80 19.41 8.23
C ARG A 173 14.43 20.39 9.35
N GLY A 174 13.48 20.03 10.21
CA GLY A 174 13.11 20.81 11.39
C GLY A 174 14.30 20.98 12.34
N ASP A 175 15.06 19.91 12.58
CA ASP A 175 16.26 19.92 13.42
C ASP A 175 17.38 20.78 12.83
N VAL A 176 17.60 20.71 11.51
CA VAL A 176 18.58 21.57 10.83
C VAL A 176 18.18 23.04 10.98
N LEU A 177 16.92 23.39 10.71
CA LEU A 177 16.44 24.77 10.86
C LEU A 177 16.57 25.27 12.29
N ARG A 178 16.26 24.42 13.28
CA ARG A 178 16.40 24.74 14.72
C ARG A 178 17.86 24.91 15.14
N LYS A 179 18.79 24.12 14.59
CA LYS A 179 20.23 24.28 14.84
C LYS A 179 20.80 25.53 14.17
N THR A 180 20.36 25.86 12.95
CA THR A 180 20.84 27.05 12.21
C THR A 180 20.21 28.35 12.69
N ASN A 181 19.04 28.30 13.31
CA ASN A 181 18.39 29.46 13.93
C ASN A 181 17.87 29.09 15.32
N PRO A 182 18.74 29.05 16.34
CA PRO A 182 18.36 28.65 17.68
C PRO A 182 17.39 29.68 18.28
N ALA A 183 16.25 29.20 18.77
CA ALA A 183 15.19 30.04 19.35
C ALA A 183 15.62 30.87 20.58
N TRP A 184 16.81 30.61 21.14
CA TRP A 184 17.39 31.34 22.26
C TRP A 184 18.26 32.53 21.83
N ILE A 185 18.51 32.75 20.52
CA ILE A 185 19.21 33.94 20.01
C ILE A 185 18.18 35.06 19.81
N PRO A 186 18.11 36.06 20.70
CA PRO A 186 17.19 37.18 20.53
C PRO A 186 17.72 38.06 19.39
N GLY A 187 16.93 38.24 18.32
CA GLY A 187 17.29 39.14 17.20
C GLY A 187 17.49 38.49 15.83
N ALA A 188 17.46 37.15 15.72
CA ALA A 188 17.52 36.46 14.41
C ALA A 188 16.17 36.49 13.64
N SER A 189 15.44 37.60 13.74
CA SER A 189 14.21 37.85 12.99
C SER A 189 14.55 38.35 11.59
N ARG A 190 14.41 37.45 10.61
CA ARG A 190 13.95 37.63 9.20
C ARG A 190 14.43 38.79 8.30
N ASP A 191 15.09 39.82 8.78
CA ASP A 191 15.32 41.06 8.04
C ASP A 191 16.73 41.18 7.46
N GLU A 192 17.68 40.36 7.92
CA GLU A 192 19.10 40.49 7.54
C GLU A 192 19.44 39.95 6.14
N TYR A 193 18.52 39.25 5.47
CA TYR A 193 18.73 38.73 4.11
C TYR A 193 18.04 39.53 3.00
N ARG A 194 17.36 40.65 3.31
CA ARG A 194 16.53 41.37 2.33
C ARG A 194 17.18 42.59 1.65
N SER A 195 18.46 42.88 1.88
CA SER A 195 19.08 44.06 1.24
C SER A 195 20.57 43.92 0.99
N LYS A 196 20.92 43.27 -0.11
CA LYS A 196 22.04 43.73 -0.94
C LYS A 196 21.52 43.91 -2.38
N PRO A 197 21.20 45.14 -2.82
CA PRO A 197 21.10 45.40 -4.24
C PRO A 197 22.49 45.18 -4.85
N GLU A 198 22.55 44.35 -5.89
CA GLU A 198 23.71 44.28 -6.77
C GLU A 198 23.93 45.67 -7.37
N VAL A 199 25.10 46.26 -7.08
CA VAL A 199 25.68 47.38 -7.80
C VAL A 199 27.11 47.03 -8.11
#